data_AF-A0A2H0C5P7-F1
#
_entry.id   AF-A0A2H0C5P7-F1
#
_cell.length_a   1.000
_cell.length_b   1.000
_cell.length_c   1.000
_cell.angle_alpha   90.00
_cell.angle_beta   90.00
_cell.angle_gamma   90.00
#
_symmetry.space_group_name_H-M   'P 1'
#
loop_
_entity.id
_entity.type
_entity.pdbx_description
1 polymer ?
#
loop_
_entity_poly.entity_id
_entity_poly.type
_entity_poly.pdbx_seq_one_letter_code
_entity_poly.pdbx_strand_id
1 'polypeptide(L)'
;GERDFIKSLQREVFEETNLKIKVDRPFFTSFWEFSKGSNHRNKGKKIFLLFYYCTYISGEVKISSEHDWFKWVNKKNYMSSFINKNNIFYALTEYFKIVKT
;
A
#
# COMPACT_ATOMS: atom_id res chain seq x y z
N GLY A 1 -5.19 11.65 -13.81
CA GLY A 1 -4.53 10.70 -12.89
C GLY A 1 -4.13 9.43 -13.60
N GLU A 2 -5.07 8.76 -14.26
CA GLU A 2 -4.98 7.34 -14.67
C GLU A 2 -3.80 6.89 -15.54
N ARG A 3 -3.05 7.80 -16.17
CA ARG A 3 -1.83 7.47 -16.96
C ARG A 3 -0.52 7.79 -16.23
N ASP A 4 -0.61 8.42 -15.06
CA ASP A 4 0.51 8.80 -14.22
C ASP A 4 0.34 8.13 -12.86
N PHE A 5 1.07 7.04 -12.65
CA PHE A 5 0.99 6.25 -11.42
C PHE A 5 1.42 7.04 -10.19
N ILE A 6 2.34 7.99 -10.33
CA ILE A 6 2.81 8.82 -9.22
C ILE A 6 1.69 9.77 -8.78
N LYS A 7 1.10 10.53 -9.72
CA LYS A 7 -0.02 11.43 -9.39
C LYS A 7 -1.23 10.67 -8.88
N SER A 8 -1.49 9.48 -9.41
CA SER A 8 -2.57 8.63 -8.92
C SER A 8 -2.33 8.21 -7.47
N LEU A 9 -1.14 7.71 -7.15
CA LEU A 9 -0.80 7.33 -5.78
C LEU A 9 -0.87 8.52 -4.81
N GLN A 10 -0.40 9.70 -5.22
CA GLN A 10 -0.52 10.91 -4.40
C GLN A 10 -1.97 11.29 -4.11
N ARG A 11 -2.85 11.17 -5.11
CA ARG A 11 -4.28 11.41 -4.95
C ARG A 11 -4.91 10.39 -3.99
N GLU A 12 -4.74 9.08 -4.24
CA GLU A 12 -5.34 8.04 -3.39
C GLU A 12 -4.88 8.17 -1.93
N VAL A 13 -3.58 8.37 -1.69
CA VAL A 13 -3.07 8.54 -0.33
C VAL A 13 -3.69 9.76 0.34
N PHE A 14 -3.86 10.88 -0.38
CA PHE A 14 -4.50 12.06 0.19
C PHE A 14 -5.99 11.83 0.47
N GLU A 15 -6.73 11.24 -0.48
CA GLU A 15 -8.16 10.98 -0.35
C GLU A 15 -8.48 9.96 0.77
N GLU A 16 -7.65 8.93 0.91
CA GLU A 16 -7.87 7.86 1.89
C GLU A 16 -7.31 8.16 3.28
N THR A 17 -6.31 9.04 3.42
CA THR A 17 -5.59 9.24 4.69
C THR A 17 -5.37 10.69 5.12
N ASN A 18 -5.66 11.67 4.25
CA ASN A 18 -5.34 13.10 4.44
C ASN A 18 -3.84 13.41 4.55
N LEU A 19 -2.95 12.50 4.12
CA LEU A 19 -1.51 12.72 4.09
C LEU A 19 -1.04 13.22 2.73
N LYS A 20 -0.07 14.15 2.74
CA LYS A 20 0.70 14.53 1.56
C LYS A 20 2.02 13.78 1.55
N ILE A 21 2.35 13.19 0.40
CA ILE A 21 3.58 12.42 0.21
C ILE A 21 4.34 12.87 -1.04
N LYS A 22 5.66 12.72 -0.99
CA LYS A 22 6.52 12.67 -2.17
C LYS A 22 6.71 11.21 -2.55
N VAL A 23 6.38 10.86 -3.79
CA VAL A 23 6.64 9.52 -4.35
C VAL A 23 8.00 9.54 -5.03
N ASP A 24 8.83 8.54 -4.72
CA ASP A 24 10.15 8.34 -5.30
C ASP A 24 10.12 7.13 -6.25
N ARG A 25 11.05 6.19 -6.11
CA ARG A 25 11.15 5.01 -6.98
C ARG A 25 10.28 3.83 -6.53
N PRO A 26 9.82 2.98 -7.46
CA PRO A 26 9.25 1.68 -7.11
C PRO A 26 10.31 0.79 -6.45
N PHE A 27 9.88 -0.08 -5.54
CA PHE A 27 10.79 -1.00 -4.83
C PHE A 27 10.30 -2.43 -4.76
N PHE A 28 9.01 -2.67 -5.01
CA PHE A 28 8.43 -4.00 -5.00
C PHE A 28 7.26 -4.05 -5.97
N THR A 29 7.11 -5.19 -6.62
CA THR A 29 5.99 -5.50 -7.51
C THR A 29 5.34 -6.80 -7.06
N SER A 30 4.02 -6.85 -7.08
CA SER A 30 3.28 -8.08 -6.82
C SER A 30 2.03 -8.14 -7.69
N PHE A 31 1.19 -9.14 -7.47
CA PHE A 31 -0.16 -9.18 -7.98
C PHE A 31 -1.13 -9.63 -6.90
N TRP A 32 -2.39 -9.25 -7.07
CA TRP A 32 -3.50 -9.82 -6.30
C TRP A 32 -4.52 -10.40 -7.26
N GLU A 33 -5.10 -11.55 -6.91
CA GLU A 33 -6.10 -12.22 -7.74
C GLU A 33 -7.45 -12.20 -7.03
N PHE A 34 -8.49 -11.73 -7.72
CA PHE A 34 -9.85 -11.94 -7.25
C PHE A 34 -10.15 -13.43 -7.27
N SER A 35 -10.54 -13.98 -6.11
CA SER A 35 -10.89 -15.40 -6.00
C SER A 35 -11.84 -15.83 -7.12
N LYS A 36 -11.50 -16.94 -7.78
CA LYS A 36 -12.34 -17.55 -8.84
C LYS A 36 -13.72 -17.95 -8.31
N GLY A 37 -13.82 -18.25 -7.02
CA GLY A 37 -15.07 -18.56 -6.33
C GLY A 37 -15.84 -17.34 -5.83
N SER A 38 -15.37 -16.12 -6.07
CA SER A 38 -16.10 -14.91 -5.65
C SER A 38 -17.25 -14.56 -6.60
N ASN A 39 -18.29 -13.92 -6.05
CA ASN A 39 -19.36 -13.30 -6.83
C ASN A 39 -18.99 -11.91 -7.38
N HIS A 40 -17.73 -11.50 -7.26
CA HIS A 40 -17.28 -10.19 -7.70
C HIS A 40 -17.13 -10.14 -9.23
N ARG A 41 -17.48 -9.00 -9.85
CA ARG A 41 -17.40 -8.79 -11.32
C ARG A 41 -16.00 -9.03 -11.92
N ASN A 42 -14.96 -8.99 -11.08
CA ASN A 42 -13.58 -9.21 -11.47
C ASN A 42 -13.04 -10.60 -11.11
N LYS A 43 -13.89 -11.58 -10.75
CA LYS A 43 -13.46 -12.95 -10.42
C LYS A 43 -12.46 -13.52 -11.44
N GLY A 44 -11.37 -14.11 -10.94
CA GLY A 44 -10.28 -14.66 -11.76
C GLY A 44 -9.35 -13.64 -12.42
N LYS A 45 -9.62 -12.33 -12.30
CA LYS A 45 -8.70 -11.30 -12.79
C LYS A 45 -7.55 -11.08 -11.81
N LYS A 46 -6.36 -10.81 -12.36
CA LYS A 46 -5.17 -10.40 -11.62
C LYS A 46 -5.01 -8.89 -11.72
N ILE A 47 -4.78 -8.27 -10.57
CA ILE A 47 -4.40 -6.86 -10.43
C ILE A 47 -2.88 -6.82 -10.25
N PHE A 48 -2.19 -6.08 -11.11
CA PHE A 48 -0.78 -5.80 -10.93
C PHE A 48 -0.60 -4.69 -9.89
N LEU A 49 0.30 -4.92 -8.91
CA LEU A 49 0.55 -4.01 -7.80
C LEU A 49 1.97 -3.47 -7.87
N LEU A 50 2.10 -2.16 -7.73
CA LEU A 50 3.37 -1.45 -7.70
C LEU A 50 3.51 -0.69 -6.39
N PHE A 51 4.59 -0.95 -5.66
CA PHE A 51 4.86 -0.34 -4.36
C PHE A 51 6.02 0.65 -4.50
N TYR A 52 5.82 1.87 -3.99
CA TYR A 52 6.76 2.98 -4.10
C TYR A 52 7.36 3.37 -2.76
N TYR A 53 8.61 3.82 -2.79
CA TYR A 53 9.19 4.58 -1.68
C TYR A 53 8.51 5.94 -1.64
N CYS A 54 8.03 6.32 -0.46
CA CYS A 54 7.36 7.58 -0.23
C CYS A 54 7.98 8.30 0.96
N THR A 55 8.08 9.62 0.86
CA THR A 55 8.46 10.50 1.98
C THR A 55 7.22 11.24 2.46
N TYR A 56 6.96 11.19 3.76
CA TYR A 56 5.93 12.01 4.40
C TYR A 56 6.29 13.50 4.27
N ILE A 57 5.32 14.32 3.86
CA ILE A 57 5.50 15.78 3.73
C ILE A 57 4.69 16.51 4.80
N SER A 58 3.41 16.20 4.94
CA SER A 58 2.51 16.88 5.89
C SER A 58 1.19 16.14 6.05
N GLY A 59 0.43 16.48 7.10
CA GLY A 59 -0.95 16.03 7.32
C GLY A 59 -1.10 15.18 8.57
N GLU A 60 -2.33 15.06 9.03
CA GLU A 60 -2.70 14.16 10.13
C GLU A 60 -3.59 13.05 9.59
N VAL A 61 -3.36 11.82 10.06
CA VAL A 61 -4.07 10.65 9.55
C VAL A 61 -5.56 10.77 9.85
N LYS A 62 -6.36 10.82 8.79
CA LYS A 62 -7.81 10.69 8.85
C LYS A 62 -8.23 9.69 7.78
N ILE A 63 -8.61 8.49 8.21
CA ILE A 63 -9.04 7.44 7.29
C ILE A 63 -10.40 7.79 6.68
N SER A 64 -10.54 7.57 5.38
CA SER A 64 -11.83 7.72 4.69
C SER A 64 -12.83 6.66 5.15
N SER A 65 -14.11 6.85 4.82
CA SER A 65 -15.19 5.91 5.12
C SER A 65 -15.07 4.55 4.39
N GLU A 66 -14.09 4.41 3.49
CA GLU A 66 -13.82 3.15 2.80
C GLU A 66 -12.97 2.18 3.64
N HIS A 67 -12.42 2.65 4.77
CA HIS A 67 -11.52 1.88 5.63
C HIS A 67 -11.95 1.91 7.10
N ASP A 68 -11.75 0.80 7.79
CA ASP A 68 -12.17 0.64 9.19
C ASP A 68 -11.11 1.10 10.21
N TRP A 69 -9.83 0.93 9.91
CA TRP A 69 -8.73 1.20 10.84
C TRP A 69 -7.39 1.42 10.13
N PHE A 70 -6.43 1.99 10.84
CA PHE A 70 -5.03 2.07 10.42
C PHE A 70 -4.08 1.71 11.56
N LYS A 71 -2.84 1.35 11.22
CA LYS A 71 -1.77 1.11 12.20
C LYS A 71 -0.41 1.48 11.61
N TRP A 72 0.32 2.31 12.34
CA TRP A 72 1.74 2.53 12.06
C TRP A 72 2.58 1.33 12.51
N VAL A 73 3.47 0.88 11.63
CA VAL A 73 4.40 -0.23 11.91
C VAL A 73 5.84 0.19 11.66
N ASN A 74 6.78 -0.49 12.30
CA ASN A 74 8.21 -0.33 12.16
C ASN A 74 8.90 -1.70 12.05
N LYS A 75 10.22 -1.69 11.86
CA LYS A 75 11.02 -2.92 11.71
C LYS A 75 10.87 -3.91 12.87
N LYS A 76 10.53 -3.45 14.08
CA LYS A 76 10.37 -4.29 15.27
C LYS A 76 8.99 -4.96 15.36
N ASN A 77 7.94 -4.32 14.84
CA ASN A 77 6.55 -4.77 15.07
C ASN A 77 5.75 -5.10 13.80
N TYR A 78 6.29 -4.86 12.61
CA TYR A 78 5.53 -5.14 11.39
C TYR A 78 5.22 -6.64 11.27
N MET A 79 6.16 -7.53 11.61
CA MET A 79 5.95 -8.98 11.48
C MET A 79 4.77 -9.50 12.31
N SER A 80 4.66 -9.06 13.57
CA SER A 80 3.58 -9.48 14.46
C SER A 80 2.25 -8.76 14.18
N SER A 81 2.25 -7.72 13.35
CA SER A 81 1.04 -6.99 12.97
C SER A 81 0.25 -7.67 11.84
N PHE A 82 0.81 -8.70 11.19
CA PHE A 82 0.14 -9.47 10.15
C PHE A 82 -0.05 -10.92 10.59
N ILE A 83 -1.30 -11.28 10.95
CA ILE A 83 -1.67 -12.67 11.25
C ILE A 83 -1.46 -13.55 10.01
N ASN A 84 -1.91 -13.05 8.85
CA ASN A 84 -1.74 -13.70 7.55
C ASN A 84 -0.76 -12.90 6.69
N LYS A 85 0.28 -13.55 6.18
CA LYS A 85 1.26 -12.94 5.28
C LYS A 85 0.60 -12.67 3.92
N ASN A 86 0.44 -11.41 3.58
CA ASN A 86 -0.16 -10.95 2.32
C ASN A 86 0.84 -10.08 1.52
N ASN A 87 0.41 -9.52 0.39
CA ASN A 87 1.25 -8.67 -0.46
C ASN A 87 1.89 -7.49 0.28
N ILE A 88 1.18 -6.89 1.25
CA ILE A 88 1.69 -5.77 2.04
C ILE A 88 2.79 -6.26 3.00
N PHE A 89 2.62 -7.43 3.62
CA PHE A 89 3.67 -8.03 4.46
C PHE A 89 4.97 -8.25 3.68
N TYR A 90 4.87 -8.78 2.45
CA TYR A 90 6.05 -9.00 1.60
C TYR A 90 6.68 -7.67 1.14
N ALA A 91 5.85 -6.69 0.76
CA ALA A 91 6.34 -5.34 0.45
C ALA A 91 7.10 -4.73 1.65
N LEU A 92 6.54 -4.78 2.86
CA LEU A 92 7.22 -4.27 4.05
C LEU A 92 8.52 -5.03 4.36
N THR A 93 8.56 -6.33 4.09
CA THR A 93 9.78 -7.14 4.24
C THR A 93 10.89 -6.65 3.30
N GLU A 94 10.57 -6.38 2.03
CA GLU A 94 11.55 -5.80 1.09
C GLU A 94 11.92 -4.35 1.47
N TYR A 95 10.94 -3.54 1.88
CA TYR A 95 11.17 -2.17 2.33
C TYR A 95 12.22 -2.10 3.45
N PHE A 96 12.07 -2.92 4.50
CA PHE A 96 12.96 -2.91 5.66
C PHE A 96 14.33 -3.60 5.44
N LYS A 97 14.54 -4.29 4.31
CA LYS A 97 15.88 -4.75 3.87
C LYS A 97 16.71 -3.61 3.28
N ILE A 98 16.06 -2.73 2.53
CA ILE A 98 16.73 -1.66 1.77
C ILE A 98 17.00 -0.44 2.66
N VAL A 99 16.09 -0.11 3.58
CA VAL A 99 16.26 1.02 4.49
C VAL A 99 17.32 0.68 5.55
N LYS A 100 18.49 1.29 5.43
CA LYS A 100 19.51 1.30 6.48
C LYS A 100 18.98 2.18 7.63
N THR A 101 18.70 1.55 8.76
CA THR A 101 18.37 2.21 10.04
C THR A 101 19.61 2.76 10.70
#